data_AF-A0A2V5RJ95-F1
#
_entry.id   AF-A0A2V5RJ95-F1
#
_cell.length_a   1.000
_cell.length_b   1.000
_cell.length_c   1.000
_cell.angle_alpha   90.00
_cell.angle_beta   90.00
_cell.angle_gamma   90.00
#
_symmetry.space_group_name_H-M   'P 1'
#
loop_
_entity.id
_entity.type
_entity.pdbx_description
1 polymer ?
#
loop_
_entity_poly.entity_id
_entity_poly.type
_entity_poly.pdbx_seq_one_letter_code
_entity_poly.pdbx_strand_id
1 'polypeptide(L)'
;MKNYIRLIALAVCFGTFVLLAPASFAQNRAAKLQAISQQLNLTPQQKAKVLPLLAEEAPKVEAVKNNSSLSGMQKMQQLRAIHQQTDPQMKAILSPPQYQKLQGIRQQAIREAMQKRRGA
;
A
#
# COMPACT_ATOMS: atom_id res chain seq x y z
N MET A 1 -1.77 -35.76 62.65
CA MET A 1 -1.03 -34.71 61.92
C MET A 1 -1.68 -34.59 60.55
N LYS A 2 -2.60 -33.63 60.38
CA LYS A 2 -2.40 -32.33 59.68
C LYS A 2 -2.04 -32.54 58.20
N ASN A 3 -2.76 -32.11 57.16
CA ASN A 3 -3.92 -31.22 56.99
C ASN A 3 -4.53 -31.45 55.58
N TYR A 4 -5.83 -31.20 55.40
CA TYR A 4 -6.49 -31.01 54.10
C TYR A 4 -6.72 -29.51 53.87
N ILE A 5 -6.26 -28.92 52.76
CA ILE A 5 -6.79 -27.62 52.28
C ILE A 5 -6.92 -27.66 50.75
N ARG A 6 -8.15 -27.41 50.30
CA ARG A 6 -8.61 -27.29 48.92
C ARG A 6 -8.10 -26.00 48.28
N LEU A 7 -7.71 -26.03 47.01
CA LEU A 7 -7.89 -24.88 46.11
C LEU A 7 -8.19 -25.37 44.68
N ILE A 8 -9.42 -25.08 44.27
CA ILE A 8 -9.94 -25.18 42.91
C ILE A 8 -9.29 -24.03 42.13
N ALA A 9 -8.32 -24.34 41.27
CA ALA A 9 -7.88 -23.40 40.25
C ALA A 9 -8.76 -23.62 39.02
N LEU A 10 -9.72 -22.71 38.80
CA LEU A 10 -10.47 -22.59 37.56
C LEU A 10 -9.49 -22.32 36.42
N ALA A 11 -9.18 -23.36 35.65
CA ALA A 11 -8.57 -23.21 34.34
C ALA A 11 -9.61 -22.58 33.42
N VAL A 12 -9.58 -21.24 33.31
CA VAL A 12 -10.32 -20.48 32.29
C VAL A 12 -9.67 -20.81 30.94
N CYS A 13 -10.07 -21.94 30.36
CA CYS A 13 -9.88 -22.22 28.94
C CYS A 13 -11.04 -21.58 28.17
N PHE A 14 -11.04 -20.26 28.06
CA PHE A 14 -11.59 -19.61 26.86
C PHE A 14 -10.42 -19.04 26.09
N GLY A 15 -9.87 -19.91 25.24
CA GLY A 15 -8.96 -19.53 24.18
C GLY A 15 -9.70 -18.64 23.18
N THR A 16 -9.74 -17.35 23.45
CA THR A 16 -9.83 -16.36 22.39
C THR A 16 -8.41 -15.90 22.09
N PHE A 17 -7.63 -16.76 21.44
CA PHE A 17 -6.56 -16.28 20.59
C PHE A 17 -7.24 -15.55 19.44
N VAL A 18 -7.59 -14.28 19.65
CA VAL A 18 -7.98 -13.37 18.58
C VAL A 18 -6.76 -13.28 17.68
N LEU A 19 -6.83 -14.05 16.59
CA LEU A 19 -5.94 -13.97 15.45
C LEU A 19 -6.18 -12.57 14.84
N LEU A 20 -5.52 -11.56 15.41
CA LEU A 20 -5.46 -10.22 14.84
C LEU A 20 -4.53 -10.28 13.62
N ALA A 21 -5.06 -10.86 12.55
CA ALA A 21 -4.49 -10.85 11.21
C ALA A 21 -4.40 -9.40 10.68
N PRO A 22 -3.68 -9.14 9.58
CA PRO A 22 -2.89 -7.92 9.36
C PRO A 22 -3.74 -6.69 8.97
N ALA A 23 -4.48 -6.11 9.93
CA ALA A 23 -5.16 -4.83 9.75
C ALA A 23 -4.16 -3.71 9.34
N SER A 24 -2.91 -3.80 9.77
CA SER A 24 -1.85 -2.81 9.56
C SER A 24 -1.49 -2.61 8.08
N PHE A 25 -1.42 -3.68 7.28
CA PHE A 25 -1.02 -3.57 5.87
C PHE A 25 -2.14 -3.01 4.99
N ALA A 26 -3.38 -3.45 5.20
CA ALA A 26 -4.54 -2.92 4.49
C ALA A 26 -4.77 -1.43 4.84
N GLN A 27 -4.61 -1.07 6.12
CA GLN A 27 -4.73 0.30 6.60
C GLN A 27 -3.65 1.22 6.00
N ASN A 28 -2.41 0.76 5.88
CA ASN A 28 -1.34 1.55 5.27
C ASN A 28 -1.58 1.79 3.77
N ARG A 29 -2.09 0.78 3.04
CA ARG A 29 -2.46 0.95 1.62
C ARG A 29 -3.59 1.96 1.46
N ALA A 30 -4.65 1.85 2.25
CA ALA A 30 -5.77 2.80 2.22
C ALA A 30 -5.30 4.23 2.51
N ALA A 31 -4.44 4.42 3.52
CA ALA A 31 -3.87 5.71 3.85
C ALA A 31 -3.05 6.30 2.68
N LYS A 32 -2.25 5.47 2.00
CA LYS A 32 -1.45 5.92 0.86
C LYS A 32 -2.31 6.31 -0.35
N LEU A 33 -3.35 5.54 -0.65
CA LEU A 33 -4.32 5.86 -1.70
C LEU A 33 -5.03 7.19 -1.39
N GLN A 34 -5.43 7.38 -0.14
CA GLN A 34 -6.05 8.62 0.33
C GLN A 34 -5.09 9.81 0.23
N ALA A 35 -3.82 9.63 0.58
CA ALA A 35 -2.81 10.68 0.47
C ALA A 35 -2.61 11.14 -0.98
N ILE A 36 -2.54 10.20 -1.95
CA ILE A 36 -2.48 10.55 -3.38
C ILE A 36 -3.73 11.32 -3.79
N SER A 37 -4.92 10.86 -3.38
CA SER A 37 -6.18 11.56 -3.69
C SER A 37 -6.21 13.00 -3.17
N GLN A 38 -5.72 13.22 -1.94
CA GLN A 38 -5.60 14.54 -1.34
C GLN A 38 -4.56 15.40 -2.07
N GLN A 39 -3.39 14.85 -2.37
CA GLN A 39 -2.35 15.56 -3.12
C GLN A 39 -2.87 16.01 -4.49
N LEU A 40 -3.69 15.21 -5.17
CA LEU A 40 -4.28 15.57 -6.46
C LEU A 40 -5.51 16.49 -6.34
N ASN A 41 -5.96 16.83 -5.13
CA ASN A 41 -7.18 17.61 -4.89
C ASN A 41 -8.38 17.06 -5.69
N LEU A 42 -8.57 15.73 -5.67
CA LEU A 42 -9.61 15.09 -6.48
C LEU A 42 -11.01 15.49 -6.01
N THR A 43 -11.89 15.80 -6.96
CA THR A 43 -13.33 15.95 -6.67
C THR A 43 -13.95 14.59 -6.28
N PRO A 44 -15.10 14.55 -5.59
CA PRO A 44 -15.76 13.28 -5.24
C PRO A 44 -15.97 12.36 -6.45
N GLN A 45 -16.34 12.92 -7.60
CA GLN A 45 -16.53 12.17 -8.84
C GLN A 45 -15.22 11.62 -9.40
N GLN A 46 -14.13 12.38 -9.34
CA GLN A 46 -12.81 11.90 -9.72
C GLN A 46 -12.31 10.80 -8.78
N LYS A 47 -12.51 10.95 -7.47
CA LYS A 47 -12.12 9.94 -6.47
C LYS A 47 -12.75 8.58 -6.76
N ALA A 48 -14.05 8.57 -7.06
CA ALA A 48 -14.79 7.34 -7.37
C ALA A 48 -14.19 6.56 -8.57
N LYS A 49 -13.56 7.27 -9.52
CA LYS A 49 -12.93 6.67 -10.70
C LYS A 49 -11.43 6.39 -10.53
N VAL A 50 -10.71 7.24 -9.81
CA VAL A 50 -9.25 7.15 -9.65
C VAL A 50 -8.84 6.15 -8.57
N LEU A 51 -9.56 6.10 -7.44
CA LEU A 51 -9.18 5.22 -6.33
C LEU A 51 -9.14 3.73 -6.72
N PRO A 52 -10.10 3.18 -7.50
CA PRO A 52 -10.01 1.80 -7.96
C PRO A 52 -8.76 1.53 -8.82
N LEU A 53 -8.40 2.45 -9.72
CA LEU A 53 -7.21 2.31 -10.56
C LEU A 53 -5.92 2.32 -9.73
N LEU A 54 -5.83 3.22 -8.75
CA LEU A 54 -4.68 3.26 -7.83
C LEU A 54 -4.63 2.02 -6.92
N ALA A 55 -5.78 1.50 -6.49
CA ALA A 55 -5.87 0.27 -5.71
C ALA A 55 -5.42 -0.95 -6.51
N GLU A 56 -5.68 -0.98 -7.82
CA GLU A 56 -5.20 -2.03 -8.73
C GLU A 56 -3.68 -1.98 -8.93
N GLU A 57 -3.10 -0.78 -9.05
CA GLU A 57 -1.65 -0.59 -9.20
C GLU A 57 -0.89 -0.91 -7.91
N ALA A 58 -1.46 -0.57 -6.75
CA ALA A 58 -0.78 -0.62 -5.45
C ALA A 58 -0.05 -1.95 -5.15
N PRO A 59 -0.67 -3.14 -5.28
CA PRO A 59 0.02 -4.40 -5.02
C PRO A 59 1.16 -4.67 -6.03
N LYS A 60 0.98 -4.32 -7.31
CA LYS A 60 2.01 -4.48 -8.35
C LYS A 60 3.23 -3.60 -8.03
N VAL A 61 2.99 -2.33 -7.67
CA VAL A 61 4.04 -1.39 -7.28
C VAL A 61 4.79 -1.88 -6.04
N GLU A 62 4.07 -2.35 -5.01
CA GLU A 62 4.67 -2.87 -3.78
C GLU A 62 5.55 -4.09 -4.05
N ALA A 63 5.09 -5.02 -4.88
CA ALA A 63 5.86 -6.20 -5.29
C ALA A 63 7.19 -5.80 -5.95
N VAL A 64 7.18 -4.85 -6.90
CA VAL A 64 8.40 -4.38 -7.58
C VAL A 64 9.33 -3.65 -6.59
N LYS A 65 8.80 -2.80 -5.70
CA LYS A 65 9.60 -2.08 -4.69
C LYS A 65 10.31 -3.06 -3.76
N ASN A 66 9.62 -4.11 -3.31
CA ASN A 66 10.12 -5.06 -2.32
C ASN A 66 10.91 -6.23 -2.93
N ASN A 67 10.88 -6.44 -4.25
CA ASN A 67 11.66 -7.48 -4.90
C ASN A 67 13.17 -7.16 -4.80
N SER A 68 13.89 -7.94 -4.00
CA SER A 68 15.33 -7.77 -3.78
C SER A 68 16.15 -8.25 -4.97
N SER A 69 15.66 -9.17 -5.79
CA SER A 69 16.37 -9.73 -6.95
C SER A 69 16.44 -8.78 -8.15
N LEU A 70 15.63 -7.72 -8.18
CA LEU A 70 15.64 -6.73 -9.27
C LEU A 70 16.69 -5.63 -9.02
N SER A 71 17.42 -5.27 -10.08
CA SER A 71 18.24 -4.07 -10.14
C SER A 71 17.38 -2.80 -10.12
N GLY A 72 17.98 -1.65 -9.79
CA GLY A 72 17.27 -0.37 -9.83
C GLY A 72 16.66 -0.05 -11.19
N MET A 73 17.38 -0.36 -12.27
CA MET A 73 16.88 -0.16 -13.65
C MET A 73 15.71 -1.08 -13.99
N GLN A 74 15.76 -2.36 -13.58
CA GLN A 74 14.65 -3.29 -13.77
C GLN A 74 13.40 -2.84 -12.99
N LYS A 75 13.58 -2.36 -11.74
CA LYS A 75 12.48 -1.79 -10.95
C LYS A 75 11.86 -0.58 -11.64
N MET A 76 12.69 0.34 -12.13
CA MET A 76 12.20 1.51 -12.88
C MET A 76 11.35 1.09 -14.08
N GLN A 77 11.82 0.14 -14.89
CA GLN A 77 11.12 -0.32 -16.09
C GLN A 77 9.77 -0.95 -15.74
N GLN A 78 9.74 -1.83 -14.74
CA GLN A 78 8.49 -2.49 -14.31
C GLN A 78 7.50 -1.49 -13.69
N LEU A 79 7.98 -0.54 -12.87
CA LEU A 79 7.11 0.51 -12.31
C LEU A 79 6.52 1.40 -13.41
N ARG A 80 7.31 1.78 -14.41
CA ARG A 80 6.79 2.53 -15.57
C ARG A 80 5.73 1.74 -16.33
N ALA A 81 5.97 0.45 -16.56
CA ALA A 81 5.01 -0.42 -17.24
C ALA A 81 3.69 -0.51 -16.47
N ILE A 82 3.73 -0.66 -15.13
CA ILE A 82 2.53 -0.66 -14.28
C ILE A 82 1.75 0.64 -14.45
N HIS A 83 2.43 1.79 -14.35
CA HIS A 83 1.77 3.10 -14.48
C HIS A 83 1.21 3.38 -15.87
N GLN A 84 1.83 2.82 -16.92
CA GLN A 84 1.35 2.93 -18.30
C GLN A 84 0.03 2.20 -18.52
N GLN A 85 -0.27 1.13 -17.75
CA GLN A 85 -1.52 0.37 -17.89
C GLN A 85 -2.76 1.22 -17.64
N THR A 86 -2.71 2.15 -16.68
CA THR A 86 -3.86 3.02 -16.35
C THR A 86 -3.73 4.44 -16.88
N ASP A 87 -2.61 4.79 -17.52
CA ASP A 87 -2.31 6.17 -17.94
C ASP A 87 -3.40 6.80 -18.84
N PRO A 88 -3.99 6.09 -19.82
CA PRO A 88 -5.07 6.63 -20.62
C PRO A 88 -6.31 6.98 -19.78
N GLN A 89 -6.67 6.12 -18.82
CA GLN A 89 -7.81 6.34 -17.93
C GLN A 89 -7.54 7.52 -17.00
N MET A 90 -6.32 7.63 -16.46
CA MET A 90 -5.92 8.77 -15.63
C MET A 90 -6.01 10.09 -16.41
N LYS A 91 -5.56 10.13 -17.67
CA LYS A 91 -5.70 11.32 -18.53
C LYS A 91 -7.15 11.71 -18.81
N ALA A 92 -8.05 10.74 -18.91
CA ALA A 92 -9.46 10.99 -19.17
C ALA A 92 -10.20 11.55 -17.94
N ILE A 93 -9.73 11.27 -16.72
CA ILE A 93 -10.40 11.65 -15.47
C ILE A 93 -9.79 12.91 -14.85
N LEU A 94 -8.48 13.08 -14.95
CA LEU A 94 -7.73 14.15 -14.30
C LEU A 94 -7.65 15.38 -15.20
N SER A 95 -7.66 16.57 -14.59
CA SER A 95 -7.29 17.79 -15.31
C SER A 95 -5.79 17.78 -15.66
N PRO A 96 -5.34 18.57 -16.64
CA PRO A 96 -3.92 18.66 -16.99
C PRO A 96 -2.98 18.91 -15.79
N PRO A 97 -3.24 19.87 -14.87
CA PRO A 97 -2.36 20.07 -13.72
C PRO A 97 -2.40 18.90 -12.72
N GLN A 98 -3.54 18.24 -12.53
CA GLN A 98 -3.64 17.06 -11.67
C GLN A 98 -2.85 15.89 -12.26
N TYR A 99 -2.97 15.67 -13.57
CA TYR A 99 -2.22 14.64 -14.26
C TYR A 99 -0.70 14.89 -14.18
N GLN A 100 -0.25 16.13 -14.38
CA GLN A 100 1.16 16.50 -14.22
C GLN A 100 1.66 16.22 -12.79
N LYS A 101 0.84 16.53 -11.77
CA LYS A 101 1.15 16.22 -10.37
C LYS A 101 1.25 14.71 -10.12
N LEU A 102 0.34 13.91 -10.69
CA LEU A 102 0.39 12.45 -10.62
C LEU A 102 1.70 11.91 -11.23
N GLN A 103 2.14 12.44 -12.37
CA GLN A 103 3.41 12.04 -12.99
C GLN A 103 4.60 12.36 -12.07
N GLY A 104 4.58 13.50 -11.37
CA GLY A 104 5.58 13.83 -10.35
C GLY A 104 5.62 12.82 -9.19
N ILE A 105 4.46 12.44 -8.66
CA ILE A 105 4.33 11.43 -7.60
C ILE A 105 4.89 10.08 -8.08
N ARG A 106 4.53 9.64 -9.29
CA ARG A 106 5.03 8.39 -9.90
C ARG A 106 6.55 8.42 -10.10
N GLN A 107 7.08 9.54 -10.58
CA GLN A 107 8.52 9.72 -10.78
C GLN A 107 9.29 9.68 -9.45
N GLN A 108 8.72 10.23 -8.37
CA GLN A 108 9.31 10.15 -7.04
C GLN A 108 9.29 8.70 -6.51
N ALA A 109 8.18 7.99 -6.67
CA ALA A 109 8.09 6.59 -6.27
C ALA A 109 9.13 5.69 -6.97
N ILE A 110 9.40 5.97 -8.26
CA ILE A 110 10.47 5.32 -9.04
C ILE A 110 11.86 5.65 -8.47
N ARG A 111 12.13 6.92 -8.15
CA ARG A 111 13.42 7.35 -7.57
C ARG A 111 13.69 6.66 -6.22
N GLU A 112 12.70 6.63 -5.34
CA GLU A 112 12.78 5.93 -4.06
C GLU A 112 13.09 4.44 -4.22
N ALA A 113 12.42 3.78 -5.17
CA ALA A 113 12.64 2.36 -5.45
C ALA A 113 14.07 2.06 -5.92
N MET A 114 14.68 2.98 -6.67
CA MET A 114 16.08 2.88 -7.11
C MET A 114 17.08 3.16 -5.98
N GLN A 115 16.79 4.12 -5.11
CA GLN A 115 17.69 4.51 -4.01
C GLN A 115 17.79 3.45 -2.91
N LYS A 116 16.69 2.76 -2.58
CA LYS A 116 16.65 1.74 -1.53
C LYS A 116 17.64 0.57 -1.74
N ARG A 117 18.14 0.37 -2.96
CA ARG A 117 19.15 -0.65 -3.33
C ARG A 117 20.59 -0.11 -3.38
N ARG A 118 20.78 1.21 -3.43
CA ARG A 118 22.11 1.86 -3.50
C ARG A 118 22.73 2.11 -2.12
N GLY A 119 21.91 2.15 -1.08
CA GLY A 119 22.36 2.30 0.32
C GLY A 119 22.30 0.99 1.12
N ALA A 120 22.24 -0.17 0.45
CA ALA A 120 22.28 -1.50 1.05
C ALA A 120 23.47 -2.27 0.48
#